data_AF-A0A7S2SRD4-F1
#
_entry.id   AF-A0A7S2SRD4-F1
#
_cell.length_a   1.000
_cell.length_b   1.000
_cell.length_c   1.000
_cell.angle_alpha   90.00
_cell.angle_beta   90.00
_cell.angle_gamma   90.00
#
_symmetry.space_group_name_H-M   'P 1'
#
loop_
_entity.id
_entity.type
_entity.pdbx_description
1 polymer ?
#
loop_
_entity_poly.entity_id
_entity_poly.type
_entity_poly.pdbx_seq_one_letter_code
_entity_poly.pdbx_strand_id
1 'polypeptide(L)'
;RGLLIEYLSEVRKSGEKPVFEVQVAAAGAVVGRALSPLDAWRAALNSPAAVNFVKRRLRRCKAVMHWLGAQPYIAPFMDPVDPQDFPDFAEVVKRPIALREIYEKLANCEYRNEFEF
;
A
#
# COMPACT_ATOMS: atom_id res chain seq x y z
N ARG A 1 -3.97 -1.51 25.76
CA ARG A 1 -4.61 -0.35 25.08
C ARG A 1 -3.69 0.10 23.95
N GLY A 2 -3.97 -0.30 22.72
CA GLY A 2 -3.14 0.07 21.57
C GLY A 2 -3.52 1.46 21.07
N LEU A 3 -2.55 2.37 20.93
CA LEU A 3 -2.73 3.63 20.24
C LEU A 3 -3.21 3.36 18.80
N LEU A 4 -4.47 3.71 18.54
CA LEU A 4 -5.04 3.80 17.21
C LEU A 4 -4.40 5.06 16.58
N ILE A 5 -3.35 4.86 15.81
CA ILE A 5 -2.81 5.94 14.98
C ILE A 5 -3.60 5.84 13.69
N GLU A 6 -4.56 6.72 13.49
CA GLU A 6 -5.20 6.88 12.19
C GLU A 6 -4.44 7.96 11.44
N TYR A 7 -4.02 7.62 10.23
CA TYR A 7 -3.45 8.56 9.29
C TYR A 7 -4.59 8.95 8.36
N LEU A 8 -5.28 10.03 8.71
CA LEU A 8 -6.37 10.56 7.90
C LEU A 8 -5.74 11.54 6.91
N SER A 9 -6.03 11.34 5.62
CA SER A 9 -5.76 12.36 4.61
C SER A 9 -6.97 13.27 4.52
N GLU A 10 -6.85 14.49 5.03
CA GLU A 10 -7.94 15.48 4.95
C GLU A 10 -7.70 16.44 3.79
N VAL A 11 -8.75 16.73 3.03
CA VAL A 11 -8.73 17.78 2.00
C VAL A 11 -9.15 19.10 2.64
N ARG A 12 -8.25 20.08 2.69
CA ARG A 12 -8.59 21.46 3.03
C ARG A 12 -8.66 22.32 1.76
N LYS A 13 -9.69 23.15 1.63
CA LYS A 13 -9.75 24.19 0.60
C LYS A 13 -8.91 25.37 1.06
N SER A 14 -7.81 25.65 0.37
CA SER A 14 -6.95 26.81 0.63
C SER A 14 -6.74 27.59 -0.66
N GLY A 15 -7.33 28.78 -0.75
CA GLY A 15 -7.10 29.74 -1.84
C GLY A 15 -7.72 29.35 -3.18
N GLU A 16 -7.47 28.14 -3.69
CA GLU A 16 -7.98 27.64 -4.98
C GLU A 16 -7.69 26.14 -5.23
N LYS A 17 -6.70 25.53 -4.56
CA LYS A 17 -6.29 24.13 -4.76
C LYS A 17 -6.51 23.27 -3.51
N PRO A 18 -6.89 21.99 -3.66
CA PRO A 18 -7.00 21.08 -2.52
C PRO A 18 -5.62 20.86 -1.91
N VAL A 19 -5.54 20.98 -0.59
CA VAL A 19 -4.36 20.59 0.19
C VAL A 19 -4.70 19.33 0.96
N PHE A 20 -3.85 18.32 0.82
CA PHE A 20 -3.94 17.05 1.53
C PHE A 20 -3.00 17.10 2.73
N GLU A 21 -3.53 16.82 3.91
CA GLU A 21 -2.77 16.75 5.15
C GLU A 21 -2.86 15.36 5.76
N VAL A 22 -1.72 14.83 6.17
CA VAL A 22 -1.59 13.56 6.86
C VAL A 22 -1.31 13.85 8.33
N GLN A 23 -2.22 13.45 9.21
CA GLN A 23 -2.13 13.70 10.65
C GLN A 23 -1.87 12.42 11.42
N VAL A 24 -1.13 12.54 12.52
CA VAL A 24 -0.97 11.45 13.50
C VAL A 24 -2.09 11.58 14.54
N ALA A 25 -3.11 10.73 14.49
CA ALA A 25 -4.30 10.83 15.36
C ALA A 25 -4.00 10.96 16.86
N ALA A 26 -2.88 10.39 17.34
CA ALA A 26 -2.48 10.47 18.74
C ALA A 26 -1.98 11.86 19.19
N ALA A 27 -1.61 12.74 18.25
CA ALA A 27 -1.01 14.04 18.55
C ALA A 27 -1.64 15.23 17.77
N GLY A 28 -2.49 14.96 16.78
CA GLY A 28 -2.98 15.98 15.85
C GLY A 28 -1.88 16.63 15.00
N ALA A 29 -0.65 16.13 15.09
CA ALA A 29 0.51 16.66 14.39
C ALA A 29 0.40 16.32 12.90
N VAL A 30 0.42 17.36 12.05
CA VAL A 30 0.54 17.22 10.60
C VAL A 30 1.96 16.77 10.28
N VAL A 31 2.09 15.56 9.76
CA VAL A 31 3.38 14.95 9.40
C VAL A 31 3.64 14.95 7.89
N GLY A 32 2.61 15.19 7.09
CA GLY A 32 2.75 15.37 5.65
C GLY A 32 1.70 16.34 5.12
N ARG A 33 2.08 17.18 4.15
CA ARG A 33 1.20 18.17 3.52
C ARG A 33 1.60 18.36 2.07
N ALA A 34 0.66 18.20 1.13
CA ALA A 34 0.94 18.42 -0.29
C ALA A 34 -0.35 18.72 -1.09
N LEU A 35 -0.20 18.99 -2.39
CA LEU A 35 -1.31 19.22 -3.32
C LEU A 35 -1.88 17.92 -3.94
N SER A 36 -1.29 16.76 -3.61
CA SER A 36 -1.81 15.44 -3.98
C SER A 36 -1.79 14.50 -2.76
N PRO A 37 -2.69 13.50 -2.70
CA PRO A 37 -2.67 12.52 -1.61
C PRO A 37 -1.34 11.76 -1.52
N LEU A 38 -0.80 11.36 -2.68
CA LEU A 38 0.44 10.58 -2.76
C LEU A 38 1.64 11.37 -2.24
N ASP A 39 1.74 12.64 -2.59
CA ASP A 39 2.87 13.47 -2.15
C ASP A 39 2.74 13.86 -0.67
N ALA A 40 1.52 14.01 -0.15
CA ALA A 40 1.29 14.22 1.28
C ALA A 40 1.73 12.98 2.08
N TRP A 41 1.46 11.78 1.57
CA TRP A 41 1.94 10.53 2.14
C TRP A 41 3.46 10.37 2.02
N ARG A 42 4.07 10.72 0.90
CA ARG A 42 5.54 10.74 0.75
C ARG A 42 6.19 11.66 1.76
N ALA A 43 5.64 12.85 1.96
CA ALA A 43 6.11 13.79 2.98
C ALA A 43 5.99 13.19 4.39
N ALA A 44 4.88 12.51 4.68
CA ALA A 44 4.64 11.85 5.97
C ALA A 44 5.68 10.77 6.30
N LEU A 45 6.20 10.04 5.31
CA LEU A 45 7.20 8.98 5.51
C LEU A 45 8.54 9.49 6.06
N ASN A 46 8.79 10.80 6.09
CA ASN A 46 9.96 11.37 6.77
C ASN A 46 9.80 11.39 8.31
N SER A 47 8.60 11.15 8.84
CA SER A 47 8.34 11.08 10.29
C SER A 47 8.53 9.66 10.83
N PRO A 48 9.32 9.45 11.92
CA PRO A 48 9.47 8.14 12.55
C PRO A 48 8.14 7.50 13.00
N ALA A 49 7.17 8.32 13.42
CA ALA A 49 5.85 7.84 13.79
C ALA A 49 5.09 7.26 12.58
N ALA A 50 5.21 7.89 11.41
CA ALA A 50 4.61 7.43 10.16
C ALA A 50 5.25 6.13 9.67
N VAL A 51 6.58 6.07 9.68
CA VAL A 51 7.32 4.87 9.31
C VAL A 51 6.93 3.68 10.18
N ASN A 52 6.86 3.84 11.50
CA ASN A 52 6.49 2.75 12.40
C ASN A 52 5.04 2.28 12.20
N PHE A 53 4.13 3.21 11.89
CA PHE A 53 2.76 2.88 11.57
C PHE A 53 2.63 2.08 10.26
N VAL A 54 3.26 2.56 9.21
CA VAL A 54 3.34 1.88 7.90
C VAL A 54 3.92 0.48 8.07
N LYS A 55 5.01 0.32 8.82
CA LYS A 55 5.56 -1.01 9.15
C LYS A 55 4.53 -1.92 9.81
N ARG A 56 3.70 -1.40 10.73
CA ARG A 56 2.61 -2.17 11.37
C ARG A 56 1.50 -2.55 10.38
N ARG A 57 1.20 -1.71 9.40
CA ARG A 57 0.24 -2.01 8.33
C ARG A 57 0.78 -3.06 7.36
N LEU A 58 2.00 -2.89 6.86
CA LEU A 58 2.66 -3.88 5.99
C LEU A 58 2.83 -5.25 6.66
N ARG A 59 3.05 -5.31 7.99
CA ARG A 59 3.00 -6.59 8.73
C ARG A 59 1.64 -7.28 8.65
N ARG A 60 0.54 -6.53 8.61
CA ARG A 60 -0.80 -7.09 8.41
C ARG A 60 -1.00 -7.56 6.97
N CYS A 61 -0.48 -6.82 5.98
CA CYS A 61 -0.46 -7.28 4.58
C CYS A 61 0.26 -8.61 4.42
N LYS A 62 1.41 -8.80 5.10
CA LYS A 62 2.10 -10.10 5.16
C LYS A 62 1.22 -11.21 5.73
N ALA A 63 0.48 -10.96 6.81
CA ALA A 63 -0.44 -11.94 7.38
C ALA A 63 -1.58 -12.31 6.39
N VAL A 64 -2.13 -11.32 5.67
CA VAL A 64 -3.11 -11.56 4.59
C VAL A 64 -2.52 -12.42 3.48
N MET A 65 -1.29 -12.14 3.05
CA MET A 65 -0.62 -12.95 2.02
C MET A 65 -0.38 -14.39 2.46
N HIS A 66 0.04 -14.62 3.70
CA HIS A 66 0.18 -15.97 4.22
C HIS A 66 -1.16 -16.71 4.27
N TRP A 67 -2.24 -16.02 4.66
CA TRP A 67 -3.58 -16.60 4.65
C TRP A 67 -4.08 -16.92 3.23
N LEU A 68 -3.83 -16.04 2.25
CA LEU A 68 -4.15 -16.25 0.84
C LEU A 68 -3.39 -17.45 0.26
N GLY A 69 -2.08 -17.55 0.54
CA GLY A 69 -1.26 -18.66 0.08
C GLY A 69 -1.67 -20.04 0.63
N ALA A 70 -2.46 -20.07 1.71
CA ALA A 70 -3.02 -21.30 2.26
C ALA A 70 -4.38 -21.69 1.63
N GLN A 71 -4.95 -20.87 0.73
CA GLN A 71 -6.23 -21.17 0.12
C GLN A 71 -6.10 -22.22 -0.99
N PRO A 72 -7.02 -23.19 -1.09
CA PRO A 72 -6.90 -24.29 -2.05
C PRO A 72 -7.06 -23.85 -3.51
N TYR A 73 -7.71 -22.71 -3.76
CA TYR A 73 -7.98 -22.16 -5.09
C TYR A 73 -6.94 -21.13 -5.54
N ILE A 74 -5.85 -20.94 -4.78
CA ILE A 74 -4.88 -19.88 -5.05
C ILE A 74 -3.94 -20.20 -6.21
N ALA A 75 -3.83 -21.47 -6.58
CA ALA A 75 -2.83 -21.97 -7.54
C ALA A 75 -2.76 -21.19 -8.87
N PRO A 76 -3.87 -20.81 -9.54
CA PRO A 76 -3.82 -20.06 -10.80
C PRO A 76 -3.26 -18.63 -10.67
N PHE A 77 -3.14 -18.11 -9.45
CA PHE A 77 -2.70 -16.75 -9.17
C PHE A 77 -1.29 -16.70 -8.55
N MET A 78 -0.69 -17.86 -8.26
CA MET A 78 0.60 -17.93 -7.57
C MET A 78 1.75 -17.47 -8.46
N ASP A 79 1.77 -17.95 -9.70
CA ASP A 79 2.82 -17.72 -10.67
C ASP A 79 2.28 -16.94 -11.88
N PRO A 80 3.15 -16.28 -12.67
CA PRO A 80 2.74 -15.59 -13.89
C PRO A 80 2.02 -16.56 -14.85
N VAL A 81 1.02 -16.05 -15.56
CA VAL A 81 0.31 -16.81 -16.59
C VAL A 81 1.28 -17.18 -17.72
N ASP A 82 1.32 -18.46 -18.10
CA ASP A 82 2.12 -18.93 -19.22
C ASP A 82 1.48 -18.50 -20.56
N PRO A 83 2.17 -17.70 -21.39
CA PRO A 83 1.66 -17.33 -22.71
C PRO A 83 1.47 -18.50 -23.66
N GLN A 84 2.06 -19.68 -23.41
CA GLN A 84 1.81 -20.88 -24.21
C GLN A 84 0.40 -21.42 -24.00
N ASP A 85 -0.09 -21.38 -22.76
CA ASP A 85 -1.45 -21.80 -22.41
C ASP A 85 -2.49 -20.74 -22.80
N PHE A 86 -2.10 -19.45 -22.75
CA PHE A 86 -2.96 -18.30 -23.07
C PHE A 86 -2.26 -17.29 -23.99
N PRO A 87 -2.21 -17.54 -25.32
CA PRO A 87 -1.44 -16.72 -26.26
C PRO A 87 -1.89 -15.27 -26.38
N ASP A 88 -3.17 -14.98 -26.15
CA ASP A 88 -3.77 -13.64 -26.22
C ASP A 88 -3.73 -12.90 -24.87
N PHE A 89 -3.19 -13.52 -23.81
CA PHE A 89 -3.22 -12.96 -22.46
C PHE A 89 -2.56 -11.57 -22.38
N ALA A 90 -1.42 -11.37 -23.04
CA ALA A 90 -0.72 -10.08 -23.07
C ALA A 90 -1.44 -9.01 -23.91
N GLU A 91 -2.33 -9.42 -24.80
CA GLU A 91 -3.16 -8.50 -25.58
C GLU A 91 -4.28 -7.89 -24.74
N VAL A 92 -4.79 -8.64 -23.76
CA VAL A 92 -5.88 -8.21 -22.88
C VAL A 92 -5.34 -7.61 -21.57
N VAL A 93 -4.39 -8.29 -20.91
CA VAL A 93 -3.88 -7.91 -19.59
C VAL A 93 -2.57 -7.14 -19.71
N LYS A 94 -2.64 -5.81 -19.60
CA LYS A 94 -1.50 -4.90 -19.83
C LYS A 94 -0.51 -4.80 -18.67
N ARG A 95 -0.92 -5.22 -17.47
CA ARG A 95 -0.12 -5.17 -16.24
C ARG A 95 -0.34 -6.46 -15.46
N PRO A 96 0.19 -7.59 -15.94
CA PRO A 96 0.06 -8.85 -15.22
C PRO A 96 0.78 -8.74 -13.86
N ILE A 97 0.26 -9.45 -12.87
CA ILE A 97 0.87 -9.58 -11.55
C ILE A 97 0.51 -10.95 -10.98
N ALA A 98 1.46 -11.57 -10.28
CA ALA A 98 1.27 -12.83 -9.59
C ALA A 98 1.42 -12.64 -8.07
N LEU A 99 0.80 -13.52 -7.28
CA LEU A 99 0.89 -13.45 -5.82
C LEU A 99 2.31 -13.70 -5.32
N ARG A 100 3.14 -14.47 -6.04
CA ARG A 100 4.57 -14.60 -5.74
C ARG A 100 5.28 -13.26 -5.86
N GLU A 101 5.02 -12.48 -6.91
CA GLU A 101 5.60 -11.15 -7.09
C GLU A 101 5.18 -10.21 -5.95
N ILE A 102 3.89 -10.22 -5.58
CA ILE A 102 3.39 -9.43 -4.43
C ILE A 102 4.08 -9.86 -3.13
N TYR A 103 4.27 -11.16 -2.91
CA TYR A 103 4.96 -11.68 -1.74
C TYR A 103 6.43 -11.24 -1.70
N GLU A 104 7.15 -11.33 -2.81
CA GLU A 104 8.54 -10.89 -2.93
C GLU A 104 8.69 -9.40 -2.67
N LYS A 105 7.83 -8.56 -3.26
CA LYS A 105 7.80 -7.11 -3.01
C LYS A 105 7.54 -6.77 -1.54
N LEU A 106 6.67 -7.52 -0.86
CA LEU A 106 6.45 -7.38 0.59
C LEU A 106 7.66 -7.84 1.41
N ALA A 107 8.34 -8.92 1.00
CA ALA A 107 9.52 -9.44 1.67
C ALA A 107 10.69 -8.44 1.57
N ASN A 108 10.89 -7.86 0.40
CA ASN A 108 11.95 -6.90 0.09
C ASN A 108 11.64 -5.46 0.55
N CYS A 109 10.49 -5.23 1.19
CA CYS A 109 10.05 -3.91 1.65
C CYS A 109 9.91 -2.88 0.50
N GLU A 110 9.46 -3.34 -0.67
CA GLU A 110 9.29 -2.51 -1.87
C GLU A 110 7.97 -1.71 -1.86
N TYR A 111 7.00 -2.15 -1.06
CA TYR A 111 5.77 -1.38 -0.83
C TYR A 111 6.00 -0.26 0.17
N ARG A 112 5.67 0.97 -0.23
CA ARG A 112 5.82 2.15 0.64
C ARG A 112 4.75 2.26 1.70
N ASN A 113 3.57 1.69 1.47
CA ASN A 113 2.43 1.68 2.39
C ASN A 113 1.40 0.62 1.97
N GLU A 114 0.36 0.42 2.76
CA GLU A 114 -0.71 -0.54 2.52
C GLU A 114 -1.62 -0.23 1.33
N PHE A 115 -1.55 0.98 0.75
CA PHE A 115 -2.32 1.33 -0.46
C PHE A 115 -1.55 0.99 -1.73
N GLU A 116 -0.22 0.83 -1.66
CA GLU A 116 0.57 0.29 -2.77
C GLU A 116 0.51 -1.25 -2.81
N PHE A 117 0.23 -1.91 -1.68
CA PHE A 117 -0.04 -3.36 -1.57
C PHE A 117 -1.46 -3.68 -2.05
#